data_AF-A0A158NPZ4-F1
#
_entry.id   AF-A0A158NPZ4-F1
#
_cell.length_a   1.000
_cell.length_b   1.000
_cell.length_c   1.000
_cell.angle_alpha   90.00
_cell.angle_beta   90.00
_cell.angle_gamma   90.00
#
_symmetry.space_group_name_H-M   'P 1'
#
loop_
_entity.id
_entity.type
_entity.pdbx_description
1 polymer ?
#
loop_
_entity_poly.entity_id
_entity_poly.type
_entity_poly.pdbx_seq_one_letter_code
_entity_poly.pdbx_strand_id
1 'polypeptide(L)'
;MEQKRQDRHFAVKKSVCPKYLNCNCPPLYLNAKKCRQIDVDYTVEKLRQLVSDPVTNDHVERISRLLFDYLHEIGDDGYPVKHLPIIMKILEFLVWKSRETDDYREHLDRMLQLCNQPPLLKQASESLTSSVIIEHYFTFLGCLLTILPNEEDVQRIHEILDCLLIRQTKPINIAAVKLDFRRRAMENSRLPIIINELLEAAMPKIYPKILELAYMVASISNQCCHRMLQAGILNTLLTRMDLPYSTKLCCTAPPNIPLEGEEYPWEIMLLIIKLLWSLMSSVLSLKTLPEHLKDLPSPKKCAMWGLKYSFKRQILRGQYCAVNLRIRNDIAALILAGIVALPSWDLVRSGIAEDIINLLSAIESGTTKIWTEDVKFSDSDEDFFFKQILLMIIIYLADIDIYVFIMDKAMIMPVILRIIKVCMNNKKDKGSSLSLILLERAMYILSLLAPRIEKEFVKCKGTLT
;
A
#
# COMPACT_ATOMS: atom_id res chain seq x y z
N MET A 1 -40.75 6.25 17.34
CA MET A 1 -40.91 7.68 16.96
C MET A 1 -39.92 7.99 15.87
N GLU A 2 -40.43 8.54 14.78
CA GLU A 2 -39.84 8.55 13.43
C GLU A 2 -38.51 9.32 13.32
N GLN A 3 -37.56 8.68 12.63
CA GLN A 3 -36.30 9.26 12.19
C GLN A 3 -36.53 10.00 10.86
N LYS A 4 -36.62 11.34 10.91
CA LYS A 4 -36.59 12.18 9.71
C LYS A 4 -35.17 12.19 9.12
N ARG A 5 -35.04 11.62 7.93
CA ARG A 5 -33.92 11.82 7.01
C ARG A 5 -33.80 13.32 6.70
N GLN A 6 -32.60 13.87 6.90
CA GLN A 6 -32.28 15.22 6.47
C GLN A 6 -31.32 15.10 5.29
N ASP A 7 -31.88 15.20 4.08
CA ASP A 7 -31.16 15.31 2.83
C ASP A 7 -30.28 16.55 2.86
N ARG A 8 -28.96 16.36 2.91
CA ARG A 8 -27.99 17.43 2.65
C ARG A 8 -27.85 17.58 1.14
N HIS A 9 -28.71 18.41 0.56
CA HIS A 9 -28.47 19.02 -0.74
C HIS A 9 -27.13 19.77 -0.68
N PHE A 10 -26.13 19.28 -1.41
CA PHE A 10 -24.94 20.05 -1.73
C PHE A 10 -25.37 21.25 -2.58
N ALA A 11 -25.31 22.44 -1.99
CA ALA A 11 -25.51 23.69 -2.70
C ALA A 11 -24.36 23.87 -3.72
N VAL A 12 -24.69 23.72 -5.00
CA VAL A 12 -23.81 24.06 -6.12
C VAL A 12 -23.50 25.56 -6.04
N LYS A 13 -22.28 25.92 -5.63
CA LYS A 13 -21.75 27.26 -5.85
C LYS A 13 -21.62 27.44 -7.36
N LYS A 14 -22.45 28.33 -7.92
CA LYS A 14 -22.32 28.81 -9.30
C LYS A 14 -20.90 29.34 -9.50
N SER A 15 -20.11 28.69 -10.35
CA SER A 15 -18.86 29.23 -10.87
C SER A 15 -19.18 30.52 -11.61
N VAL A 16 -18.53 31.61 -11.22
CA VAL A 16 -18.64 32.90 -11.89
C VAL A 16 -17.58 32.89 -12.99
N CYS A 17 -17.96 32.45 -14.19
CA CYS A 17 -17.10 32.55 -15.37
C CYS A 17 -16.86 34.03 -15.76
N PRO A 18 -15.71 34.38 -16.34
CA PRO A 18 -15.52 35.64 -17.04
C PRO A 18 -16.50 35.76 -18.22
N LYS A 19 -17.06 36.96 -18.40
CA LYS A 19 -18.05 37.29 -19.42
C LYS A 19 -17.47 37.18 -20.85
N TYR A 20 -17.60 36.04 -21.50
CA TYR A 20 -17.40 35.96 -22.95
C TYR A 20 -18.45 35.10 -23.65
N LEU A 21 -19.71 35.54 -23.62
CA LEU A 21 -20.74 35.11 -24.57
C LEU A 21 -21.69 36.27 -24.86
N ASN A 22 -21.31 37.13 -25.81
CA ASN A 22 -22.29 37.85 -26.63
C ASN A 22 -22.28 37.20 -28.01
N CYS A 23 -23.19 36.23 -28.21
CA CYS A 23 -23.52 35.78 -29.55
C CYS A 23 -24.40 36.87 -30.19
N ASN A 24 -23.78 37.80 -30.91
CA ASN A 24 -24.50 38.79 -31.71
C ASN A 24 -25.04 38.11 -32.99
N CYS A 25 -26.09 37.31 -32.87
CA CYS A 25 -26.89 36.90 -34.02
C CYS A 25 -28.06 37.89 -34.21
N PRO A 26 -28.24 38.50 -35.39
CA PRO A 26 -29.39 39.36 -35.65
C PRO A 26 -30.69 38.54 -35.63
N PRO A 27 -31.81 39.09 -35.14
CA PRO A 27 -33.08 38.38 -35.06
C PRO A 27 -33.80 38.43 -36.41
N LEU A 28 -33.53 37.47 -37.30
CA LEU A 28 -34.36 37.29 -38.50
C LEU A 28 -34.65 35.80 -38.75
N TYR A 29 -35.91 35.46 -38.48
CA TYR A 29 -36.77 34.44 -39.09
C TYR A 29 -36.28 32.98 -39.24
N LEU A 30 -36.98 32.09 -38.51
CA LEU A 30 -37.32 30.71 -38.90
C LEU A 30 -36.16 29.84 -39.42
N ASN A 31 -35.26 29.43 -38.52
CA ASN A 31 -34.56 28.11 -38.50
C ASN A 31 -33.51 28.06 -37.38
N ALA A 32 -33.91 28.31 -36.13
CA ALA A 32 -33.03 28.32 -34.96
C ALA A 32 -32.64 26.90 -34.46
N LYS A 33 -32.27 25.99 -35.37
CA LYS A 33 -31.70 24.66 -35.07
C LYS A 33 -30.28 24.45 -35.63
N LYS A 34 -29.61 25.53 -36.06
CA LYS A 34 -28.20 25.51 -36.48
C LYS A 34 -27.38 26.53 -35.67
N CYS A 35 -27.44 26.46 -34.35
CA CYS A 35 -26.26 26.83 -33.58
C CYS A 35 -25.21 25.75 -33.86
N ARG A 36 -23.99 26.14 -34.24
CA ARG A 36 -22.92 25.30 -34.79
C ARG A 36 -22.90 23.91 -34.15
N GLN A 37 -23.16 22.86 -34.92
CA GLN A 37 -22.87 21.50 -34.49
C GLN A 37 -21.35 21.43 -34.36
N ILE A 38 -20.85 21.42 -33.12
CA ILE A 38 -19.42 21.36 -32.84
C ILE A 38 -18.99 19.93 -33.15
N ASP A 39 -18.08 19.79 -34.10
CA ASP A 39 -17.42 18.50 -34.34
C ASP A 39 -16.40 18.27 -33.22
N VAL A 40 -16.75 17.38 -32.29
CA VAL A 40 -15.94 17.05 -31.11
C VAL A 40 -14.59 16.45 -31.51
N ASP A 41 -14.54 15.66 -32.59
CA ASP A 41 -13.32 15.02 -33.08
C ASP A 41 -12.37 16.08 -33.66
N TYR A 42 -12.92 17.01 -34.46
CA TYR A 42 -12.16 18.15 -34.96
C TYR A 42 -11.67 19.05 -33.82
N THR A 43 -12.52 19.31 -32.83
CA THR A 43 -12.21 20.23 -31.72
C THR A 43 -11.08 19.70 -30.85
N VAL A 44 -11.13 18.41 -30.46
CA VAL A 44 -10.09 17.79 -29.64
C VAL A 44 -8.76 17.68 -30.41
N GLU A 45 -8.81 17.39 -31.71
CA GLU A 45 -7.63 17.36 -32.56
C GLU A 45 -7.03 18.77 -32.74
N LYS A 46 -7.88 19.79 -32.86
CA LYS A 46 -7.41 21.17 -32.93
C LYS A 46 -6.79 21.63 -31.62
N LEU A 47 -7.37 21.26 -30.48
CA LEU A 47 -6.77 21.47 -29.16
C LEU A 47 -5.38 20.83 -29.09
N ARG A 48 -5.25 19.56 -29.52
CA ARG A 48 -3.95 18.86 -29.58
C ARG A 48 -2.89 19.66 -30.33
N GLN A 49 -3.24 20.18 -31.50
CA GLN A 49 -2.32 20.96 -32.33
C GLN A 49 -1.89 22.23 -31.59
N LEU A 50 -2.84 22.95 -31.00
CA LEU A 50 -2.55 24.23 -30.34
C LEU A 50 -1.68 24.08 -29.09
N VAL A 51 -1.96 23.07 -28.25
CA VAL A 51 -1.19 22.83 -27.01
C VAL A 51 0.19 22.24 -27.29
N SER A 52 0.38 21.57 -28.43
CA SER A 52 1.66 20.95 -28.80
C SER A 52 2.57 21.89 -29.61
N ASP A 53 2.04 22.98 -30.17
CA ASP A 53 2.79 23.94 -30.98
C ASP A 53 3.38 25.06 -30.08
N PRO A 54 4.72 25.21 -30.03
CA PRO A 54 5.39 26.23 -29.21
C PRO A 54 4.97 27.67 -29.51
N VAL A 55 4.42 27.95 -30.69
CA VAL A 55 4.00 29.31 -31.08
C VAL A 55 2.59 29.60 -30.60
N THR A 56 1.73 28.58 -30.53
CA THR A 56 0.30 28.78 -30.24
C THR A 56 -0.12 28.36 -28.85
N ASN A 57 0.77 27.73 -28.09
CA ASN A 57 0.49 27.23 -26.74
C ASN A 57 0.25 28.35 -25.71
N ASP A 58 0.61 29.59 -26.02
CA ASP A 58 0.33 30.78 -25.19
C ASP A 58 -0.95 31.52 -25.61
N HIS A 59 -1.70 31.01 -26.60
CA HIS A 59 -2.98 31.60 -27.01
C HIS A 59 -4.11 31.25 -26.03
N VAL A 60 -4.05 31.80 -24.81
CA VAL A 60 -4.95 31.47 -23.69
C VAL A 60 -6.42 31.51 -24.07
N GLU A 61 -6.92 32.65 -24.55
CA GLU A 61 -8.34 32.81 -24.90
C GLU A 61 -8.83 31.78 -25.93
N ARG A 62 -8.00 31.48 -26.94
CA ARG A 62 -8.37 30.54 -28.00
C ARG A 62 -8.40 29.10 -27.47
N ILE A 63 -7.43 28.72 -26.67
CA ILE A 63 -7.36 27.38 -26.07
C ILE A 63 -8.51 27.20 -25.07
N SER A 64 -8.73 28.17 -24.17
CA SER A 64 -9.80 28.14 -23.19
C SER A 64 -11.19 28.04 -23.83
N ARG A 65 -11.43 28.77 -24.93
CA ARG A 65 -12.67 28.65 -25.70
C ARG A 65 -12.87 27.25 -26.28
N LEU A 66 -11.85 26.66 -26.89
CA LEU A 66 -11.95 25.32 -27.45
C LEU A 66 -12.10 24.24 -26.36
N LEU A 67 -11.47 24.42 -25.20
CA LEU A 67 -11.66 23.56 -24.02
C LEU A 67 -13.11 23.65 -23.54
N PHE A 68 -13.67 24.85 -23.44
CA PHE A 68 -15.07 25.04 -23.07
C PHE A 68 -16.02 24.37 -24.06
N ASP A 69 -15.84 24.63 -25.37
CA ASP A 69 -16.64 24.03 -26.44
C ASP A 69 -16.57 22.49 -26.38
N TYR A 70 -15.37 21.92 -26.19
CA TYR A 70 -15.20 20.48 -26.04
C TYR A 70 -15.89 19.92 -24.79
N LEU A 71 -15.68 20.55 -23.62
CA LEU A 71 -16.25 20.11 -22.35
C LEU A 71 -17.77 20.22 -22.30
N HIS A 72 -18.34 21.21 -23.00
CA HIS A 72 -19.78 21.38 -23.12
C HIS A 72 -20.42 20.24 -23.93
N GLU A 73 -19.82 19.89 -25.06
CA GLU A 73 -20.37 18.86 -25.96
C GLU A 73 -20.25 17.44 -25.40
N ILE A 74 -19.17 17.11 -24.67
CA ILE A 74 -19.02 15.77 -24.06
C ILE A 74 -19.85 15.59 -22.78
N GLY A 75 -20.32 16.68 -22.18
CA GLY A 75 -21.14 16.64 -20.97
C GLY A 75 -20.43 16.04 -19.75
N ASP A 76 -21.13 15.16 -19.03
CA ASP A 76 -20.68 14.50 -17.79
C ASP A 76 -20.48 12.97 -17.96
N ASP A 77 -20.54 12.43 -19.19
CA ASP A 77 -20.58 10.98 -19.44
C ASP A 77 -19.20 10.30 -19.47
N GLY A 78 -18.12 11.06 -19.32
CA GLY A 78 -16.74 10.60 -19.43
C GLY A 78 -16.14 10.68 -20.83
N TYR A 79 -14.84 10.45 -20.96
CA TYR A 79 -14.14 10.61 -22.23
C TYR A 79 -14.32 9.41 -23.17
N PRO A 80 -14.55 9.63 -24.49
CA PRO A 80 -14.41 8.58 -25.48
C PRO A 80 -12.99 7.99 -25.48
N VAL A 81 -12.86 6.66 -25.51
CA VAL A 81 -11.55 5.99 -25.49
C VAL A 81 -10.64 6.48 -26.61
N LYS A 82 -11.19 6.71 -27.81
CA LYS A 82 -10.45 7.27 -28.96
C LYS A 82 -9.81 8.65 -28.68
N HIS A 83 -10.36 9.43 -27.75
CA HIS A 83 -9.84 10.75 -27.40
C HIS A 83 -8.78 10.71 -26.30
N LEU A 84 -8.72 9.63 -25.50
CA LEU A 84 -7.81 9.55 -24.34
C LEU A 84 -6.35 9.89 -24.67
N PRO A 85 -5.73 9.43 -25.78
CA PRO A 85 -4.36 9.81 -26.11
C PRO A 85 -4.15 11.32 -26.24
N ILE A 86 -5.15 12.04 -26.73
CA ILE A 86 -5.13 13.49 -26.89
C ILE A 86 -5.42 14.17 -25.55
N ILE A 87 -6.41 13.66 -24.80
CA ILE A 87 -6.77 14.18 -23.48
C ILE A 87 -5.61 14.09 -22.49
N MET A 88 -4.83 13.01 -22.50
CA MET A 88 -3.64 12.91 -21.67
C MET A 88 -2.63 14.03 -21.96
N LYS A 89 -2.40 14.36 -23.24
CA LYS A 89 -1.53 15.49 -23.62
C LYS A 89 -2.08 16.85 -23.21
N ILE A 90 -3.39 17.04 -23.35
CA ILE A 90 -4.06 18.29 -22.95
C ILE A 90 -4.00 18.45 -21.43
N LEU A 91 -4.27 17.39 -20.67
CA LEU A 91 -4.15 17.40 -19.20
C LEU A 91 -2.72 17.69 -18.77
N GLU A 92 -1.72 17.06 -19.37
CA GLU A 92 -0.31 17.36 -19.10
C GLU A 92 0.01 18.83 -19.35
N PHE A 93 -0.39 19.38 -20.49
CA PHE A 93 -0.25 20.80 -20.80
C PHE A 93 -0.92 21.69 -19.73
N LEU A 94 -2.16 21.38 -19.34
CA LEU A 94 -2.91 22.14 -18.35
C LEU A 94 -2.27 22.10 -16.97
N VAL A 95 -1.69 20.96 -16.55
CA VAL A 95 -0.97 20.86 -15.27
C VAL A 95 0.20 21.84 -15.19
N TRP A 96 0.93 22.02 -16.29
CA TRP A 96 2.04 22.98 -16.35
C TRP A 96 1.54 24.41 -16.44
N LYS A 97 0.62 24.69 -17.38
CA LYS A 97 0.15 26.05 -17.63
C LYS A 97 -0.77 26.61 -16.56
N SER A 98 -1.48 25.79 -15.78
CA SER A 98 -2.28 26.27 -14.65
C SER A 98 -1.43 26.83 -13.50
N ARG A 99 -0.12 26.63 -13.52
CA ARG A 99 0.82 27.24 -12.56
C ARG A 99 1.23 28.64 -12.99
N GLU A 100 1.09 28.96 -14.27
CA GLU A 100 1.43 30.24 -14.88
C GLU A 100 0.19 31.13 -15.02
N THR A 101 -0.96 30.53 -15.35
CA THR A 101 -2.20 31.23 -15.70
C THR A 101 -3.40 30.61 -14.97
N ASP A 102 -4.07 31.42 -14.15
CA ASP A 102 -5.22 30.99 -13.34
C ASP A 102 -6.41 30.52 -14.20
N ASP A 103 -6.59 31.07 -15.40
CA ASP A 103 -7.67 30.71 -16.35
C ASP A 103 -7.67 29.21 -16.68
N TYR A 104 -6.51 28.54 -16.65
CA TYR A 104 -6.41 27.12 -16.92
C TYR A 104 -6.74 26.22 -15.73
N ARG A 105 -6.77 26.76 -14.51
CA ARG A 105 -7.07 25.95 -13.31
C ARG A 105 -8.50 25.42 -13.33
N GLU A 106 -9.47 26.24 -13.71
CA GLU A 106 -10.87 25.79 -13.83
C GLU A 106 -11.03 24.68 -14.88
N HIS A 107 -10.33 24.80 -16.01
CA HIS A 107 -10.33 23.78 -17.06
C HIS A 107 -9.67 22.48 -16.60
N LEU A 108 -8.53 22.55 -15.91
CA LEU A 108 -7.86 21.39 -15.33
C LEU A 108 -8.77 20.68 -14.34
N ASP A 109 -9.36 21.42 -13.41
CA ASP A 109 -10.23 20.86 -12.37
C ASP A 109 -11.45 20.17 -12.99
N ARG A 110 -12.07 20.80 -14.01
CA ARG A 110 -13.19 20.19 -14.74
C ARG A 110 -12.78 18.94 -15.51
N MET A 111 -11.61 18.96 -16.16
CA MET A 111 -11.13 17.80 -16.91
C MET A 111 -10.78 16.62 -16.01
N LEU A 112 -10.17 16.87 -14.84
CA LEU A 112 -9.92 15.87 -13.82
C LEU A 112 -11.24 15.34 -13.22
N GLN A 113 -12.24 16.20 -13.03
CA GLN A 113 -13.56 15.75 -12.56
C GLN A 113 -14.18 14.73 -13.53
N LEU A 114 -14.03 14.90 -14.84
CA LEU A 114 -14.50 13.95 -15.84
C LEU A 114 -13.72 12.62 -15.83
N CYS A 115 -12.47 12.62 -15.35
CA CYS A 115 -11.71 11.37 -15.17
C CYS A 115 -12.36 10.42 -14.14
N ASN A 116 -13.24 10.91 -13.26
CA ASN A 116 -14.02 10.07 -12.34
C ASN A 116 -14.98 9.12 -13.07
N GLN A 117 -15.30 9.40 -14.34
CA GLN A 117 -16.18 8.58 -15.14
C GLN A 117 -15.39 7.53 -15.94
N PRO A 118 -15.89 6.30 -16.06
CA PRO A 118 -15.27 5.30 -16.91
C PRO A 118 -15.19 5.78 -18.37
N PRO A 119 -14.09 5.56 -19.09
CA PRO A 119 -14.03 5.86 -20.52
C PRO A 119 -15.12 5.14 -21.32
N LEU A 120 -15.52 5.76 -22.43
CA LEU A 120 -16.62 5.28 -23.28
C LEU A 120 -16.09 4.60 -24.56
N LEU A 121 -16.56 3.39 -24.84
CA LEU A 121 -16.29 2.67 -26.08
C LEU A 121 -17.25 3.15 -27.18
N LYS A 122 -16.80 3.19 -28.44
CA LYS A 122 -17.71 3.45 -29.57
C LYS A 122 -18.54 2.20 -29.86
N GLN A 123 -17.93 1.02 -29.74
CA GLN A 123 -18.59 -0.28 -29.87
C GLN A 123 -18.00 -1.29 -28.88
N ALA A 124 -18.81 -2.24 -28.39
CA ALA A 124 -18.35 -3.25 -27.42
C ALA A 124 -17.23 -4.17 -27.96
N SER A 125 -17.17 -4.36 -29.28
CA SER A 125 -16.15 -5.14 -30.00
C SER A 125 -14.75 -4.49 -29.97
N GLU A 126 -14.64 -3.19 -29.74
CA GLU A 126 -13.35 -2.45 -29.69
C GLU A 126 -12.58 -2.66 -28.38
N SER A 127 -13.11 -3.44 -27.44
CA SER A 127 -12.47 -3.66 -26.13
C SER A 127 -11.05 -4.21 -26.28
N LEU A 128 -10.79 -5.14 -27.20
CA LEU A 128 -9.44 -5.70 -27.40
C LEU A 128 -8.46 -4.71 -28.02
N THR A 129 -8.90 -3.86 -28.95
CA THR A 129 -8.05 -2.82 -29.57
C THR A 129 -7.82 -1.62 -28.64
N SER A 130 -8.69 -1.45 -27.66
CA SER A 130 -8.67 -0.35 -26.69
C SER A 130 -7.83 -0.63 -25.44
N SER A 131 -7.42 -1.88 -25.20
CA SER A 131 -6.69 -2.28 -23.98
C SER A 131 -5.46 -1.42 -23.74
N VAL A 132 -4.61 -1.30 -24.76
CA VAL A 132 -3.36 -0.53 -24.71
C VAL A 132 -3.63 0.95 -24.38
N ILE A 133 -4.71 1.52 -24.90
CA ILE A 133 -5.07 2.93 -24.63
C ILE A 133 -5.47 3.10 -23.16
N ILE A 134 -6.25 2.16 -22.61
CA ILE A 134 -6.70 2.23 -21.21
C ILE A 134 -5.54 1.90 -20.24
N GLU A 135 -4.64 1.01 -20.62
CA GLU A 135 -3.39 0.73 -19.89
C GLU A 135 -2.50 1.99 -19.80
N HIS A 136 -2.33 2.71 -20.91
CA HIS A 136 -1.65 4.01 -20.93
C HIS A 136 -2.39 5.06 -20.09
N TYR A 137 -3.72 5.05 -20.09
CA TYR A 137 -4.52 5.96 -19.28
C TYR A 137 -4.28 5.75 -17.78
N PHE A 138 -4.27 4.51 -17.27
CA PHE A 138 -3.93 4.26 -15.87
C PHE A 138 -2.47 4.61 -15.54
N THR A 139 -1.55 4.38 -16.49
CA THR A 139 -0.15 4.83 -16.37
C THR A 139 -0.09 6.35 -16.22
N PHE A 140 -0.83 7.09 -17.03
CA PHE A 140 -0.90 8.55 -16.99
C PHE A 140 -1.51 9.08 -15.70
N LEU A 141 -2.56 8.45 -15.17
CA LEU A 141 -3.10 8.80 -13.84
C LEU A 141 -2.04 8.65 -12.75
N GLY A 142 -1.18 7.63 -12.85
CA GLY A 142 0.01 7.50 -11.99
C GLY A 142 1.00 8.65 -12.18
N CYS A 143 1.31 9.03 -13.42
CA CYS A 143 2.18 10.17 -13.71
C CYS A 143 1.62 11.48 -13.15
N LEU A 144 0.29 11.69 -13.18
CA LEU A 144 -0.35 12.87 -12.60
C LEU A 144 -0.03 13.02 -11.10
N LEU A 145 0.05 11.93 -10.33
CA LEU A 145 0.47 11.99 -8.92
C LEU A 145 1.90 12.52 -8.74
N THR A 146 2.76 12.37 -9.76
CA THR A 146 4.13 12.88 -9.74
C THR A 146 4.18 14.37 -10.06
N ILE A 147 3.39 14.81 -11.04
CA ILE A 147 3.37 16.22 -11.49
C ILE A 147 2.38 17.10 -10.72
N LEU A 148 1.46 16.52 -9.94
CA LEU A 148 0.55 17.24 -9.05
C LEU A 148 0.75 16.77 -7.60
N PRO A 149 1.86 17.16 -6.94
CA PRO A 149 2.24 16.60 -5.63
C PRO A 149 1.46 17.20 -4.45
N ASN A 150 0.62 18.21 -4.69
CA ASN A 150 -0.16 18.87 -3.63
C ASN A 150 -1.23 17.93 -3.09
N GLU A 151 -1.49 18.01 -1.79
CA GLU A 151 -2.38 17.09 -1.07
C GLU A 151 -3.79 17.02 -1.67
N GLU A 152 -4.37 18.17 -2.07
CA GLU A 152 -5.68 18.23 -2.72
C GLU A 152 -5.71 17.53 -4.08
N ASP A 153 -4.67 17.72 -4.88
CA ASP A 153 -4.59 17.10 -6.21
C ASP A 153 -4.34 15.59 -6.10
N VAL A 154 -3.48 15.15 -5.16
CA VAL A 154 -3.31 13.72 -4.83
C VAL A 154 -4.64 13.09 -4.40
N GLN A 155 -5.42 13.77 -3.57
CA GLN A 155 -6.74 13.31 -3.14
C GLN A 155 -7.72 13.21 -4.31
N ARG A 156 -7.70 14.14 -5.26
CA ARG A 156 -8.53 14.06 -6.48
C ARG A 156 -8.15 12.85 -7.34
N ILE A 157 -6.85 12.59 -7.56
CA ILE A 157 -6.43 11.40 -8.30
C ILE A 157 -6.81 10.12 -7.55
N HIS A 158 -6.74 10.12 -6.22
CA HIS A 158 -7.25 9.01 -5.41
C HIS A 158 -8.74 8.77 -5.63
N GLU A 159 -9.57 9.82 -5.62
CA GLU A 159 -11.00 9.71 -5.89
C GLU A 159 -11.29 9.19 -7.31
N ILE A 160 -10.52 9.64 -8.30
CA ILE A 160 -10.59 9.12 -9.67
C ILE A 160 -10.34 7.61 -9.69
N LEU A 161 -9.24 7.15 -9.08
CA LEU A 161 -8.91 5.73 -9.04
C LEU A 161 -9.94 4.90 -8.28
N ASP A 162 -10.47 5.41 -7.16
CA ASP A 162 -11.56 4.78 -6.41
C ASP A 162 -12.84 4.62 -7.25
N CYS A 163 -13.23 5.68 -7.97
CA CYS A 163 -14.38 5.64 -8.89
C CYS A 163 -14.16 4.66 -10.06
N LEU A 164 -12.93 4.60 -10.58
CA LEU A 164 -12.61 3.76 -11.72
C LEU A 164 -12.40 2.28 -11.38
N LEU A 165 -12.03 1.93 -10.14
CA LEU A 165 -11.57 0.58 -9.80
C LEU A 165 -12.40 -0.11 -8.71
N ILE A 166 -13.13 0.63 -7.89
CA ILE A 166 -13.90 0.09 -6.76
C ILE A 166 -15.38 0.37 -6.93
N ARG A 167 -15.76 1.64 -7.07
CA ARG A 167 -17.17 2.02 -7.06
C ARG A 167 -17.91 1.37 -8.23
N GLN A 168 -18.89 0.54 -7.89
CA GLN A 168 -19.88 0.07 -8.84
C GLN A 168 -20.94 1.17 -9.00
N THR A 169 -20.58 2.26 -9.66
CA THR A 169 -21.61 3.12 -10.23
C THR A 169 -22.37 2.28 -11.24
N LYS A 170 -23.70 2.17 -11.09
CA LYS A 170 -24.54 1.63 -12.16
C LYS A 170 -24.17 2.42 -13.41
N PRO A 171 -23.65 1.80 -14.47
CA PRO A 171 -23.22 2.54 -15.64
C PRO A 171 -24.46 3.25 -16.19
N ILE A 172 -24.48 4.58 -16.04
CA ILE A 172 -25.53 5.42 -16.63
C ILE A 172 -25.47 5.25 -18.16
N ASN A 173 -24.25 5.03 -18.67
CA ASN A 173 -23.97 4.83 -20.07
C ASN A 173 -23.55 3.37 -20.36
N ILE A 174 -24.31 2.68 -21.24
CA ILE A 174 -24.05 1.31 -21.69
C ILE A 174 -22.68 1.18 -22.38
N ALA A 175 -22.17 2.27 -22.95
CA ALA A 175 -20.89 2.33 -23.63
C ALA A 175 -19.69 2.40 -22.67
N ALA A 176 -19.91 2.58 -21.37
CA ALA A 176 -18.85 2.67 -20.38
C ALA A 176 -18.03 1.37 -20.28
N VAL A 177 -16.71 1.50 -20.19
CA VAL A 177 -15.80 0.36 -20.04
C VAL A 177 -16.10 -0.37 -18.73
N LYS A 178 -16.36 -1.68 -18.84
CA LYS A 178 -16.70 -2.54 -17.70
C LYS A 178 -15.58 -2.58 -16.65
N LEU A 179 -15.97 -2.77 -15.39
CA LEU A 179 -15.05 -2.75 -14.24
C LEU A 179 -13.91 -3.77 -14.38
N ASP A 180 -14.21 -5.01 -14.78
CA ASP A 180 -13.20 -6.05 -14.93
C ASP A 180 -12.16 -5.70 -16.01
N PHE A 181 -12.59 -5.01 -17.07
CA PHE A 181 -11.69 -4.55 -18.12
C PHE A 181 -10.78 -3.42 -17.60
N ARG A 182 -11.34 -2.47 -16.83
CA ARG A 182 -10.57 -1.40 -16.18
C ARG A 182 -9.53 -1.97 -15.22
N ARG A 183 -9.89 -2.97 -14.41
CA ARG A 183 -8.96 -3.63 -13.47
C ARG A 183 -7.82 -4.33 -14.20
N ARG A 184 -8.11 -5.09 -15.27
CA ARG A 184 -7.05 -5.71 -16.09
C ARG A 184 -6.13 -4.69 -16.76
N ALA A 185 -6.69 -3.59 -17.27
CA ALA A 185 -5.87 -2.52 -17.85
C ALA A 185 -4.99 -1.85 -16.77
N MET A 186 -5.50 -1.67 -15.56
CA MET A 186 -4.72 -1.15 -14.43
C MET A 186 -3.59 -2.12 -14.02
N GLU A 187 -3.87 -3.43 -13.94
CA GLU A 187 -2.88 -4.48 -13.65
C GLU A 187 -1.71 -4.48 -14.65
N ASN A 188 -2.01 -4.24 -15.94
CA ASN A 188 -1.04 -4.19 -17.03
C ASN A 188 -0.34 -2.83 -17.18
N SER A 189 -0.91 -1.75 -16.64
CA SER A 189 -0.32 -0.41 -16.65
C SER A 189 0.95 -0.30 -15.79
N ARG A 190 1.66 0.84 -15.88
CA ARG A 190 2.77 1.14 -14.95
C ARG A 190 2.30 1.71 -13.61
N LEU A 191 0.99 1.87 -13.37
CA LEU A 191 0.47 2.48 -12.14
C LEU A 191 1.01 1.83 -10.85
N PRO A 192 1.03 0.49 -10.68
CA PRO A 192 1.56 -0.12 -9.45
C PRO A 192 3.05 0.19 -9.22
N ILE A 193 3.83 0.35 -10.29
CA ILE A 193 5.26 0.66 -10.24
C ILE A 193 5.47 2.13 -9.87
N ILE A 194 4.70 3.04 -10.50
CA ILE A 194 4.77 4.48 -10.20
C ILE A 194 4.37 4.75 -8.75
N ILE A 195 3.33 4.09 -8.22
CA ILE A 195 2.95 4.24 -6.81
C ILE A 195 4.10 3.82 -5.88
N ASN A 196 4.84 2.76 -6.23
CA ASN A 196 6.00 2.35 -5.45
C ASN A 196 7.13 3.41 -5.47
N GLU A 197 7.45 3.96 -6.64
CA GLU A 197 8.44 5.05 -6.80
C GLU A 197 8.02 6.29 -5.99
N LEU A 198 6.71 6.62 -6.01
CA LEU A 198 6.14 7.72 -5.22
C LEU A 198 6.21 7.44 -3.72
N LEU A 199 5.96 6.21 -3.28
CA LEU A 199 6.15 5.86 -1.87
C LEU A 199 7.59 6.10 -1.47
N GLU A 200 8.58 5.66 -2.27
CA GLU A 200 10.00 5.86 -1.96
C GLU A 200 10.36 7.35 -1.86
N ALA A 201 9.84 8.20 -2.74
CA ALA A 201 10.13 9.64 -2.77
C ALA A 201 9.26 10.49 -1.82
N ALA A 202 8.14 9.97 -1.31
CA ALA A 202 7.15 10.77 -0.59
C ALA A 202 7.69 11.35 0.74
N MET A 203 7.47 12.65 0.93
CA MET A 203 7.67 13.32 2.22
C MET A 203 6.65 12.83 3.26
N PRO A 204 6.97 12.92 4.58
CA PRO A 204 6.08 12.44 5.65
C PRO A 204 4.64 12.95 5.58
N LYS A 205 4.41 14.17 5.09
CA LYS A 205 3.08 14.76 4.94
C LYS A 205 2.23 14.09 3.85
N ILE A 206 2.83 13.75 2.71
CA ILE A 206 2.13 13.18 1.54
C ILE A 206 2.12 11.64 1.58
N TYR A 207 3.09 11.04 2.27
CA TYR A 207 3.23 9.59 2.39
C TYR A 207 1.93 8.84 2.76
N PRO A 208 1.11 9.29 3.73
CA PRO A 208 -0.13 8.59 4.08
C PRO A 208 -1.10 8.47 2.89
N LYS A 209 -1.21 9.51 2.06
CA LYS A 209 -2.10 9.52 0.89
C LYS A 209 -1.63 8.57 -0.21
N ILE A 210 -0.33 8.52 -0.46
CA ILE A 210 0.24 7.55 -1.41
C ILE A 210 0.14 6.13 -0.85
N LEU A 211 0.24 5.95 0.47
CA LEU A 211 0.07 4.67 1.13
C LEU A 211 -1.38 4.15 1.05
N GLU A 212 -2.37 5.04 1.18
CA GLU A 212 -3.79 4.73 0.95
C GLU A 212 -4.02 4.23 -0.48
N LEU A 213 -3.45 4.92 -1.47
CA LEU A 213 -3.48 4.51 -2.88
C LEU A 213 -2.83 3.14 -3.10
N ALA A 214 -1.65 2.92 -2.52
CA ALA A 214 -0.92 1.67 -2.63
C ALA A 214 -1.72 0.50 -2.05
N TYR A 215 -2.32 0.70 -0.88
CA TYR A 215 -3.19 -0.29 -0.25
C TYR A 215 -4.45 -0.56 -1.07
N MET A 216 -5.09 0.48 -1.61
CA MET A 216 -6.26 0.34 -2.49
C MET A 216 -5.93 -0.54 -3.71
N VAL A 217 -4.86 -0.22 -4.43
CA VAL A 217 -4.44 -0.94 -5.64
C VAL A 217 -4.05 -2.39 -5.32
N ALA A 218 -3.29 -2.62 -4.24
CA ALA A 218 -2.92 -3.95 -3.78
C ALA A 218 -4.15 -4.80 -3.40
N SER A 219 -5.16 -4.19 -2.78
CA SER A 219 -6.38 -4.88 -2.34
C SER A 219 -7.30 -5.31 -3.50
N ILE A 220 -7.15 -4.70 -4.68
CA ILE A 220 -7.96 -5.00 -5.86
C ILE A 220 -7.44 -6.24 -6.61
N SER A 221 -6.12 -6.43 -6.67
CA SER A 221 -5.52 -7.48 -7.48
C SER A 221 -4.17 -7.98 -6.96
N ASN A 222 -4.04 -9.30 -6.85
CA ASN A 222 -2.77 -9.97 -6.57
C ASN A 222 -1.71 -9.67 -7.65
N GLN A 223 -2.12 -9.47 -8.90
CA GLN A 223 -1.18 -9.11 -9.97
C GLN A 223 -0.51 -7.76 -9.70
N CYS A 224 -1.25 -6.80 -9.14
CA CYS A 224 -0.67 -5.53 -8.70
C CYS A 224 0.32 -5.74 -7.56
N CYS A 225 -0.02 -6.57 -6.56
CA CYS A 225 0.90 -6.94 -5.49
C CYS A 225 2.21 -7.51 -6.04
N HIS A 226 2.13 -8.44 -6.99
CA HIS A 226 3.30 -9.05 -7.65
C HIS A 226 4.18 -7.99 -8.33
N ARG A 227 3.58 -7.07 -9.08
CA ARG A 227 4.32 -5.99 -9.74
C ARG A 227 4.95 -5.01 -8.75
N MET A 228 4.28 -4.71 -7.64
CA MET A 228 4.85 -3.87 -6.57
C MET A 228 6.01 -4.58 -5.86
N LEU A 229 5.90 -5.90 -5.62
CA LEU A 229 6.98 -6.72 -5.06
C LEU A 229 8.20 -6.71 -5.98
N GLN A 230 8.01 -6.90 -7.29
CA GLN A 230 9.08 -6.81 -8.28
C GLN A 230 9.74 -5.43 -8.33
N ALA A 231 8.95 -4.37 -8.15
CA ALA A 231 9.46 -3.00 -8.04
C ALA A 231 10.19 -2.72 -6.71
N GLY A 232 10.20 -3.66 -5.77
CA GLY A 232 10.98 -3.57 -4.52
C GLY A 232 10.25 -2.86 -3.37
N ILE A 233 8.91 -2.83 -3.38
CA ILE A 233 8.10 -2.11 -2.35
C ILE A 233 8.40 -2.50 -0.91
N LEU A 234 8.84 -3.74 -0.66
CA LEU A 234 9.23 -4.19 0.67
C LEU A 234 10.36 -3.33 1.26
N ASN A 235 11.31 -2.90 0.43
CA ASN A 235 12.39 -2.03 0.90
C ASN A 235 11.86 -0.72 1.45
N THR A 236 10.95 -0.09 0.71
CA THR A 236 10.33 1.18 1.07
C THR A 236 9.51 1.02 2.35
N LEU A 237 8.58 0.06 2.38
CA LEU A 237 7.67 -0.12 3.51
C LEU A 237 8.41 -0.50 4.79
N LEU A 238 9.28 -1.51 4.75
CA LEU A 238 9.99 -1.99 5.94
C LEU A 238 10.96 -0.91 6.49
N THR A 239 11.62 -0.13 5.63
CA THR A 239 12.45 1.01 6.07
C THR A 239 11.59 2.04 6.79
N ARG A 240 10.37 2.31 6.30
CA ARG A 240 9.43 3.30 6.85
C ARG A 240 8.62 2.78 8.03
N MET A 241 8.76 1.53 8.46
CA MET A 241 8.06 1.04 9.67
C MET A 241 8.57 1.69 10.97
N ASP A 242 9.77 2.27 10.96
CA ASP A 242 10.29 3.09 12.05
C ASP A 242 10.66 4.47 11.50
N LEU A 243 9.81 5.47 11.76
CA LEU A 243 9.98 6.83 11.25
C LEU A 243 11.35 7.43 11.67
N PRO A 244 11.79 7.36 12.94
CA PRO A 244 13.10 7.88 13.35
C PRO A 244 14.29 7.23 12.62
N TYR A 245 14.19 5.94 12.29
CA TYR A 245 15.19 5.27 11.47
C TYR A 245 15.11 5.69 10.00
N SER A 246 13.91 5.79 9.44
CA SER A 246 13.69 6.13 8.03
C SER A 246 14.19 7.53 7.63
N THR A 247 14.27 8.46 8.60
CA THR A 247 14.74 9.83 8.38
C THR A 247 16.25 9.99 8.48
N LYS A 248 16.99 8.92 8.80
CA LYS A 248 18.45 8.95 8.83
C LYS A 248 19.03 9.05 7.42
N LEU A 249 20.05 9.89 7.28
CA LEU A 249 20.73 10.14 6.01
C LEU A 249 21.48 8.92 5.47
N CYS A 250 21.85 7.98 6.34
CA CYS A 250 22.68 6.82 6.00
C CYS A 250 22.07 5.51 6.54
N CYS A 251 22.20 4.46 5.73
CA CYS A 251 21.85 3.09 6.09
C CYS A 251 22.91 2.48 7.04
N THR A 252 22.93 2.92 8.29
CA THR A 252 23.86 2.42 9.32
C THR A 252 23.15 1.51 10.30
N ALA A 253 23.87 0.52 10.83
CA ALA A 253 23.39 -0.32 11.93
C ALA A 253 23.04 0.58 13.12
N PRO A 254 21.77 0.68 13.53
CA PRO A 254 21.40 1.57 14.62
C PRO A 254 21.77 0.95 15.98
N PRO A 255 21.75 1.73 17.06
CA PRO A 255 22.05 1.23 18.41
C PRO A 255 21.04 0.15 18.85
N ASN A 256 21.34 -0.55 19.95
CA ASN A 256 20.46 -1.57 20.50
C ASN A 256 19.18 -1.00 21.14
N ILE A 257 19.18 0.29 21.45
CA ILE A 257 18.08 1.04 22.06
C ILE A 257 17.21 1.64 20.94
N PRO A 258 15.87 1.69 21.10
CA PRO A 258 15.00 2.40 20.16
C PRO A 258 15.46 3.84 19.96
N LEU A 259 15.35 4.32 18.73
CA LEU A 259 15.67 5.71 18.42
C LEU A 259 14.59 6.62 18.98
N GLU A 260 15.01 7.69 19.67
CA GLU A 260 14.12 8.78 20.03
C GLU A 260 13.70 9.54 18.77
N GLY A 261 12.45 9.99 18.73
CA GLY A 261 11.92 10.78 17.62
C GLY A 261 10.41 10.68 17.47
N GLU A 262 9.88 11.47 16.54
CA GLU A 262 8.47 11.42 16.15
C GLU A 262 8.12 10.07 15.51
N GLU A 263 6.91 9.61 15.79
CA GLU A 263 6.39 8.36 15.28
C GLU A 263 5.17 8.59 14.42
N TYR A 264 4.91 7.64 13.52
CA TYR A 264 3.66 7.62 12.81
C TYR A 264 2.49 7.41 13.79
N PRO A 265 1.37 8.14 13.60
CA PRO A 265 0.08 7.77 14.12
C PRO A 265 -0.23 6.28 13.88
N TRP A 266 -0.97 5.66 14.80
CA TRP A 266 -1.27 4.22 14.75
C TRP A 266 -1.99 3.82 13.45
N GLU A 267 -2.83 4.70 12.92
CA GLU A 267 -3.57 4.50 11.66
C GLU A 267 -2.63 4.28 10.48
N ILE A 268 -1.53 5.05 10.41
CA ILE A 268 -0.53 4.92 9.35
C ILE A 268 0.26 3.63 9.52
N MET A 269 0.67 3.30 10.76
CA MET A 269 1.37 2.03 11.03
C MET A 269 0.50 0.81 10.67
N LEU A 270 -0.77 0.84 11.03
CA LEU A 270 -1.73 -0.21 10.65
C LEU A 270 -1.93 -0.28 9.14
N LEU A 271 -1.89 0.84 8.43
CA LEU A 271 -1.99 0.85 6.97
C LEU A 271 -0.74 0.24 6.31
N ILE A 272 0.46 0.53 6.82
CA ILE A 272 1.70 -0.13 6.36
C ILE A 272 1.58 -1.65 6.55
N ILE A 273 1.13 -2.09 7.73
CA ILE A 273 0.96 -3.50 8.06
C ILE A 273 -0.07 -4.17 7.14
N LYS A 274 -1.22 -3.53 6.91
CA LYS A 274 -2.26 -4.05 6.01
C LYS A 274 -1.77 -4.18 4.57
N LEU A 275 -0.99 -3.23 4.08
CA LEU A 275 -0.37 -3.31 2.77
C LEU A 275 0.66 -4.44 2.71
N LEU A 276 1.58 -4.52 3.69
CA LEU A 276 2.54 -5.63 3.78
C LEU A 276 1.82 -6.99 3.82
N TRP A 277 0.74 -7.10 4.59
CA TRP A 277 -0.05 -8.32 4.68
C TRP A 277 -0.71 -8.68 3.34
N SER A 278 -1.24 -7.70 2.61
CA SER A 278 -1.82 -7.92 1.28
C SER A 278 -0.77 -8.41 0.28
N LEU A 279 0.43 -7.83 0.33
CA LEU A 279 1.58 -8.26 -0.48
C LEU A 279 1.99 -9.70 -0.12
N MET A 280 2.17 -10.03 1.16
CA MET A 280 2.56 -11.38 1.59
C MET A 280 1.48 -12.41 1.29
N SER A 281 0.20 -12.07 1.51
CA SER A 281 -0.93 -12.96 1.23
C SER A 281 -1.05 -13.31 -0.25
N SER A 282 -0.70 -12.37 -1.15
CA SER A 282 -0.68 -12.63 -2.60
C SER A 282 0.33 -13.72 -2.97
N VAL A 283 1.46 -13.78 -2.28
CA VAL A 283 2.51 -14.79 -2.48
C VAL A 283 2.13 -16.11 -1.80
N LEU A 284 1.68 -16.06 -0.54
CA LEU A 284 1.31 -17.26 0.24
C LEU A 284 0.14 -18.05 -0.38
N SER A 285 -0.74 -17.38 -1.12
CA SER A 285 -1.88 -18.02 -1.79
C SER A 285 -1.47 -18.87 -3.00
N LEU A 286 -0.21 -18.77 -3.46
CA LEU A 286 0.28 -19.48 -4.63
C LEU A 286 0.74 -20.89 -4.24
N LYS A 287 0.17 -21.90 -4.89
CA LYS A 287 0.64 -23.30 -4.77
C LYS A 287 2.03 -23.50 -5.37
N THR A 288 2.35 -22.75 -6.41
CA THR A 288 3.67 -22.70 -7.04
C THR A 288 3.98 -21.26 -7.40
N LEU A 289 5.17 -20.80 -7.03
CA LEU A 289 5.58 -19.42 -7.28
C LEU A 289 5.91 -19.26 -8.78
N PRO A 290 5.25 -18.35 -9.52
CA PRO A 290 5.60 -18.01 -10.89
C PRO A 290 7.08 -17.68 -11.03
N GLU A 291 7.70 -18.02 -12.17
CA GLU A 291 9.14 -17.82 -12.40
C GLU A 291 9.59 -16.38 -12.13
N HIS A 292 8.81 -15.40 -12.57
CA HIS A 292 9.09 -13.97 -12.36
C HIS A 292 9.01 -13.50 -10.90
N LEU A 293 8.49 -14.33 -9.98
CA LEU A 293 8.47 -14.09 -8.54
C LEU A 293 9.53 -14.91 -7.79
N LYS A 294 10.14 -15.92 -8.42
CA LYS A 294 11.24 -16.69 -7.81
C LYS A 294 12.49 -15.82 -7.61
N ASP A 295 12.69 -14.84 -8.48
CA ASP A 295 13.84 -13.92 -8.44
C ASP A 295 13.54 -12.60 -7.72
N LEU A 296 12.54 -12.58 -6.81
CA LEU A 296 12.25 -11.38 -6.03
C LEU A 296 13.49 -10.95 -5.22
N PRO A 297 13.87 -9.66 -5.27
CA PRO A 297 15.03 -9.18 -4.54
C PRO A 297 14.78 -9.32 -3.03
N SER A 298 15.75 -9.91 -2.32
CA SER A 298 15.74 -9.91 -0.87
C SER A 298 15.67 -8.47 -0.34
N PRO A 299 14.88 -8.18 0.70
CA PRO A 299 14.92 -6.87 1.33
C PRO A 299 16.35 -6.50 1.73
N LYS A 300 16.73 -5.27 1.41
CA LYS A 300 18.03 -4.69 1.75
C LYS A 300 18.18 -4.68 3.28
N LYS A 301 19.43 -4.70 3.73
CA LYS A 301 19.76 -4.68 5.17
C LYS A 301 19.11 -3.51 5.92
N CYS A 302 19.02 -2.34 5.27
CA CYS A 302 18.38 -1.17 5.85
C CYS A 302 16.89 -1.37 6.09
N ALA A 303 16.18 -2.00 5.15
CA ALA A 303 14.77 -2.30 5.27
C ALA A 303 14.51 -3.27 6.44
N MET A 304 15.35 -4.30 6.55
CA MET A 304 15.28 -5.25 7.66
C MET A 304 15.59 -4.61 9.01
N TRP A 305 16.46 -3.59 9.05
CA TRP A 305 16.65 -2.79 10.26
C TRP A 305 15.40 -1.97 10.60
N GLY A 306 14.75 -1.31 9.64
CA GLY A 306 13.49 -0.60 9.89
C GLY A 306 12.41 -1.51 10.52
N LEU A 307 12.27 -2.73 9.99
CA LEU A 307 11.40 -3.76 10.58
C LEU A 307 11.82 -4.11 12.02
N LYS A 308 13.12 -4.36 12.25
CA LYS A 308 13.65 -4.67 13.58
C LYS A 308 13.34 -3.57 14.59
N TYR A 309 13.57 -2.31 14.27
CA TYR A 309 13.32 -1.19 15.21
C TYR A 309 11.85 -1.00 15.49
N SER A 310 11.02 -1.10 14.46
CA SER A 310 9.57 -1.08 14.64
C SER A 310 9.14 -2.20 15.58
N PHE A 311 9.62 -3.43 15.36
CA PHE A 311 9.31 -4.58 16.20
C PHE A 311 9.71 -4.36 17.67
N LYS A 312 10.96 -3.95 17.93
CA LYS A 312 11.44 -3.63 19.28
C LYS A 312 10.57 -2.59 19.96
N ARG A 313 10.29 -1.50 19.26
CA ARG A 313 9.49 -0.38 19.78
C ARG A 313 8.08 -0.83 20.15
N GLN A 314 7.42 -1.64 19.32
CA GLN A 314 6.08 -2.13 19.62
C GLN A 314 6.06 -3.13 20.79
N ILE A 315 7.13 -3.91 21.00
CA ILE A 315 7.28 -4.76 22.18
C ILE A 315 7.36 -3.91 23.46
N LEU A 316 8.23 -2.90 23.47
CA LEU A 316 8.43 -2.06 24.65
C LEU A 316 7.18 -1.23 24.96
N ARG A 317 6.53 -0.66 23.94
CA ARG A 317 5.30 0.14 24.10
C ARG A 317 4.06 -0.70 24.39
N GLY A 318 4.03 -1.95 23.93
CA GLY A 318 2.94 -2.89 24.20
C GLY A 318 2.67 -3.09 25.69
N GLN A 319 3.69 -2.89 26.53
CA GLN A 319 3.55 -2.97 27.99
C GLN A 319 2.61 -1.90 28.58
N TYR A 320 2.37 -0.80 27.84
CA TYR A 320 1.59 0.34 28.29
C TYR A 320 0.30 0.55 27.50
N CYS A 321 0.15 -0.05 26.31
CA CYS A 321 -0.98 0.21 25.42
C CYS A 321 -1.41 -1.03 24.63
N ALA A 322 -2.71 -1.33 24.66
CA ALA A 322 -3.31 -2.47 23.96
C ALA A 322 -3.20 -2.38 22.43
N VAL A 323 -3.24 -1.17 21.86
CA VAL A 323 -3.05 -0.98 20.41
C VAL A 323 -1.65 -1.42 19.99
N ASN A 324 -0.63 -1.07 20.78
CA ASN A 324 0.75 -1.49 20.52
C ASN A 324 0.94 -3.01 20.66
N LEU A 325 0.20 -3.69 21.55
CA LEU A 325 0.20 -5.17 21.62
C LEU A 325 -0.30 -5.81 20.31
N ARG A 326 -1.37 -5.25 19.72
CA ARG A 326 -1.90 -5.71 18.43
C ARG A 326 -0.90 -5.47 17.29
N ILE A 327 -0.36 -4.26 17.20
CA ILE A 327 0.65 -3.93 16.18
C ILE A 327 1.88 -4.82 16.34
N ARG A 328 2.36 -5.08 17.57
CA ARG A 328 3.44 -6.03 17.84
C ARG A 328 3.13 -7.42 17.27
N ASN A 329 1.92 -7.91 17.53
CA ASN A 329 1.47 -9.22 17.07
C ASN A 329 1.41 -9.29 15.54
N ASP A 330 0.89 -8.24 14.91
CA ASP A 330 0.85 -8.12 13.46
C ASP A 330 2.27 -8.09 12.85
N ILE A 331 3.21 -7.37 13.45
CA ILE A 331 4.62 -7.37 13.01
C ILE A 331 5.24 -8.77 13.14
N ALA A 332 4.97 -9.48 14.23
CA ALA A 332 5.47 -10.85 14.42
C ALA A 332 4.89 -11.80 13.36
N ALA A 333 3.59 -11.68 13.08
CA ALA A 333 2.92 -12.44 12.04
C ALA A 333 3.48 -12.10 10.65
N LEU A 334 3.82 -10.84 10.39
CA LEU A 334 4.50 -10.42 9.16
C LEU A 334 5.91 -11.01 9.02
N ILE A 335 6.68 -11.08 10.12
CA ILE A 335 8.00 -11.75 10.11
C ILE A 335 7.82 -13.23 9.76
N LEU A 336 6.87 -13.92 10.40
CA LEU A 336 6.55 -15.31 10.10
C LEU A 336 6.12 -15.49 8.63
N ALA A 337 5.20 -14.65 8.15
CA ALA A 337 4.75 -14.67 6.77
C ALA A 337 5.90 -14.40 5.79
N GLY A 338 6.81 -13.49 6.11
CA GLY A 338 8.00 -13.20 5.33
C GLY A 338 8.93 -14.40 5.19
N ILE A 339 9.21 -15.12 6.29
CA ILE A 339 10.02 -16.35 6.27
C ILE A 339 9.39 -17.41 5.36
N VAL A 340 8.08 -17.61 5.48
CA VAL A 340 7.35 -18.65 4.74
C VAL A 340 7.18 -18.28 3.26
N ALA A 341 6.81 -17.03 2.97
CA ALA A 341 6.51 -16.57 1.62
C ALA A 341 7.79 -16.27 0.81
N LEU A 342 8.80 -15.70 1.47
CA LEU A 342 10.02 -15.17 0.86
C LEU A 342 11.24 -15.55 1.71
N PRO A 343 11.74 -16.81 1.61
CA PRO A 343 12.87 -17.31 2.41
C PRO A 343 14.18 -16.52 2.26
N SER A 344 14.25 -15.58 1.32
CA SER A 344 15.40 -14.68 1.11
C SER A 344 15.57 -13.60 2.18
N TRP A 345 14.67 -13.51 3.16
CA TRP A 345 14.78 -12.58 4.29
C TRP A 345 15.96 -12.94 5.21
N ASP A 346 16.95 -12.05 5.25
CA ASP A 346 18.15 -12.23 6.08
C ASP A 346 17.91 -11.74 7.52
N LEU A 347 17.33 -12.63 8.34
CA LEU A 347 17.07 -12.36 9.77
C LEU A 347 18.35 -12.39 10.62
N VAL A 348 19.40 -13.04 10.12
CA VAL A 348 20.71 -13.12 10.80
C VAL A 348 21.41 -11.78 10.77
N ARG A 349 21.65 -11.22 9.57
CA ARG A 349 22.43 -9.98 9.41
C ARG A 349 21.67 -8.75 9.86
N SER A 350 20.34 -8.82 9.92
CA SER A 350 19.52 -7.80 10.56
C SER A 350 19.56 -7.89 12.08
N GLY A 351 19.75 -9.08 12.64
CA GLY A 351 19.72 -9.38 14.07
C GLY A 351 18.32 -9.58 14.63
N ILE A 352 17.30 -9.73 13.77
CA ILE A 352 15.93 -10.08 14.18
C ILE A 352 15.90 -11.49 14.78
N ALA A 353 16.67 -12.44 14.22
CA ALA A 353 16.72 -13.80 14.75
C ALA A 353 17.19 -13.84 16.21
N GLU A 354 18.24 -13.08 16.55
CA GLU A 354 18.78 -12.99 17.91
C GLU A 354 17.79 -12.31 18.86
N ASP A 355 17.11 -11.25 18.41
CA ASP A 355 16.04 -10.60 19.17
C ASP A 355 14.88 -11.57 19.48
N ILE A 356 14.45 -12.39 18.52
CA ILE A 356 13.39 -13.39 18.71
C ILE A 356 13.80 -14.46 19.72
N ILE A 357 15.03 -14.98 19.62
CA ILE A 357 15.55 -15.98 20.56
C ILE A 357 15.57 -15.41 21.99
N ASN A 358 16.04 -14.17 22.15
CA ASN A 358 16.07 -13.50 23.45
C ASN A 358 14.67 -13.34 24.06
N LEU A 359 13.66 -13.01 23.23
CA LEU A 359 12.27 -12.85 23.68
C LEU A 359 11.64 -14.15 24.20
N LEU A 360 12.11 -15.33 23.78
CA LEU A 360 11.60 -16.61 24.31
C LEU A 360 11.81 -16.74 25.82
N SER A 361 12.88 -16.15 26.37
CA SER A 361 13.15 -16.16 27.81
C SER A 361 12.04 -15.47 28.61
N ALA A 362 11.35 -14.49 28.02
CA ALA A 362 10.21 -13.82 28.68
C ALA A 362 8.97 -14.72 28.81
N ILE A 363 8.86 -15.76 27.96
CA ILE A 363 7.76 -16.73 28.01
C ILE A 363 7.86 -17.58 29.30
N GLU A 364 9.09 -17.88 29.72
CA GLU A 364 9.37 -18.64 30.94
C GLU A 364 9.09 -17.81 32.20
N SER A 365 9.78 -16.69 32.36
CA SER A 365 9.84 -15.95 33.63
C SER A 365 8.73 -14.91 33.78
N GLY A 366 7.93 -14.69 32.73
CA GLY A 366 6.96 -13.60 32.63
C GLY A 366 7.62 -12.22 32.48
N THR A 367 8.89 -12.05 32.83
CA THR A 367 9.68 -10.82 32.64
C THR A 367 11.14 -11.16 32.38
N THR A 368 11.75 -10.50 31.40
CA THR A 368 13.17 -10.67 31.07
C THR A 368 13.78 -9.32 30.72
N LYS A 369 15.08 -9.16 30.96
CA LYS A 369 15.79 -7.92 30.61
C LYS A 369 16.38 -8.04 29.22
N ILE A 370 15.81 -7.33 28.25
CA ILE A 370 16.25 -7.30 26.84
C ILE A 370 16.41 -5.84 26.41
N TRP A 371 17.45 -5.54 25.63
CA TRP A 371 17.75 -4.19 25.14
C TRP A 371 17.82 -3.14 26.27
N THR A 372 18.37 -3.54 27.42
CA THR A 372 18.48 -2.71 28.64
C THR A 372 17.16 -2.38 29.36
N GLU A 373 16.03 -2.87 28.86
CA GLU A 373 14.70 -2.68 29.45
C GLU A 373 14.09 -4.01 29.91
N ASP A 374 13.15 -3.96 30.84
CA ASP A 374 12.38 -5.13 31.25
C ASP A 374 11.21 -5.34 30.28
N VAL A 375 11.18 -6.50 29.63
CA VAL A 375 10.10 -6.94 28.75
C VAL A 375 9.24 -7.93 29.50
N LYS A 376 7.97 -7.57 29.73
CA LYS A 376 6.99 -8.40 30.43
C LYS A 376 5.93 -8.98 29.49
N PHE A 377 5.64 -10.27 29.62
CA PHE A 377 4.47 -10.90 29.01
C PHE A 377 3.42 -11.22 30.08
N SER A 378 2.20 -10.77 29.86
CA SER A 378 1.03 -11.06 30.70
C SER A 378 0.33 -12.36 30.25
N ASP A 379 -0.79 -12.65 30.91
CA ASP A 379 -1.72 -13.74 30.56
C ASP A 379 -2.87 -13.26 29.63
N SER A 380 -2.71 -12.11 28.96
CA SER A 380 -3.69 -11.62 27.99
C SER A 380 -3.71 -12.47 26.71
N ASP A 381 -4.85 -12.45 26.00
CA ASP A 381 -5.01 -13.12 24.71
C ASP A 381 -3.97 -12.64 23.67
N GLU A 382 -3.66 -11.33 23.68
CA GLU A 382 -2.66 -10.75 22.79
C GLU A 382 -1.25 -11.28 23.09
N ASP A 383 -0.86 -11.41 24.36
CA ASP A 383 0.43 -11.99 24.73
C ASP A 383 0.49 -13.50 24.46
N PHE A 384 -0.64 -14.19 24.63
CA PHE A 384 -0.73 -15.59 24.26
C PHE A 384 -0.52 -15.81 22.76
N PHE A 385 -1.19 -15.00 21.92
CA PHE A 385 -1.02 -15.03 20.47
C PHE A 385 0.42 -14.68 20.06
N PHE A 386 1.05 -13.72 20.73
CA PHE A 386 2.45 -13.38 20.50
C PHE A 386 3.41 -14.53 20.81
N LYS A 387 3.30 -15.15 22.00
CA LYS A 387 4.09 -16.31 22.42
C LYS A 387 3.97 -17.44 21.39
N GLN A 388 2.76 -17.66 20.91
CA GLN A 388 2.46 -18.62 19.85
C GLN A 388 3.23 -18.33 18.56
N ILE A 389 3.21 -17.09 18.07
CA ILE A 389 3.93 -16.70 16.84
C ILE A 389 5.44 -16.84 17.02
N LEU A 390 6.00 -16.43 18.17
CA LEU A 390 7.44 -16.56 18.43
C LEU A 390 7.90 -18.03 18.32
N LEU A 391 7.16 -18.96 18.93
CA LEU A 391 7.46 -20.39 18.81
C LEU A 391 7.33 -20.89 17.36
N MET A 392 6.33 -20.42 16.61
CA MET A 392 6.20 -20.76 15.19
C MET A 392 7.38 -20.27 14.37
N ILE A 393 7.88 -19.06 14.62
CA ILE A 393 9.08 -18.55 13.94
C ILE A 393 10.27 -19.46 14.22
N ILE A 394 10.48 -19.86 15.48
CA ILE A 394 11.58 -20.78 15.83
C ILE A 394 11.46 -22.12 15.13
N ILE A 395 10.26 -22.67 14.99
CA ILE A 395 10.02 -23.91 14.24
C ILE A 395 10.55 -23.78 12.80
N TYR A 396 10.16 -22.72 12.08
CA TYR A 396 10.62 -22.52 10.70
C TYR A 396 12.13 -22.24 10.60
N LEU A 397 12.70 -21.52 11.58
CA LEU A 397 14.13 -21.25 11.61
C LEU A 397 14.94 -22.51 11.96
N ALA A 398 14.38 -23.42 12.75
CA ALA A 398 15.04 -24.66 13.17
C ALA A 398 15.30 -25.63 12.01
N ASP A 399 14.69 -25.44 10.83
CA ASP A 399 14.96 -26.24 9.63
C ASP A 399 16.25 -25.82 8.92
N ILE A 400 16.75 -24.60 9.15
CA ILE A 400 17.85 -24.01 8.38
C ILE A 400 19.13 -23.94 9.24
N ASP A 401 20.24 -24.49 8.73
CA ASP A 401 21.51 -24.66 9.48
C ASP A 401 22.06 -23.36 10.09
N ILE A 402 22.07 -22.25 9.34
CA ILE A 402 22.63 -20.99 9.83
C ILE A 402 21.87 -20.46 11.06
N TYR A 403 20.57 -20.70 11.14
CA TYR A 403 19.77 -20.29 12.29
C TYR A 403 19.96 -21.25 13.47
N VAL A 404 20.10 -22.55 13.22
CA VAL A 404 20.44 -23.53 14.28
C VAL A 404 21.78 -23.18 14.94
N PHE A 405 22.78 -22.76 14.17
CA PHE A 405 24.06 -22.30 14.73
C PHE A 405 23.91 -21.08 15.66
N ILE A 406 23.06 -20.11 15.29
CA ILE A 406 22.79 -18.94 16.13
C ILE A 406 22.04 -19.34 17.40
N MET A 407 21.09 -20.26 17.28
CA MET A 407 20.33 -20.79 18.40
C MET A 407 21.21 -21.54 19.42
N ASP A 408 22.13 -22.38 18.96
CA ASP A 408 23.13 -23.06 19.81
C ASP A 408 24.01 -22.02 20.54
N LYS A 409 24.52 -21.02 19.81
CA LYS A 409 25.31 -19.94 20.40
C LYS A 409 24.54 -19.14 21.46
N ALA A 410 23.23 -18.96 21.25
CA ALA A 410 22.34 -18.25 22.17
C ALA A 410 21.84 -19.11 23.34
N MET A 411 22.28 -20.37 23.44
CA MET A 411 21.86 -21.32 24.48
C MET A 411 20.33 -21.50 24.50
N ILE A 412 19.73 -21.79 23.35
CA ILE A 412 18.27 -21.91 23.22
C ILE A 412 17.69 -23.11 23.98
N MET A 413 18.46 -24.19 24.15
CA MET A 413 17.94 -25.46 24.65
C MET A 413 17.42 -25.38 26.11
N PRO A 414 18.15 -24.75 27.07
CA PRO A 414 17.62 -24.43 28.38
C PRO A 414 16.29 -23.67 28.32
N VAL A 415 16.18 -22.68 27.42
CA VAL A 415 14.98 -21.83 27.32
C VAL A 415 13.77 -22.68 26.91
N ILE A 416 13.91 -23.53 25.89
CA ILE A 416 12.84 -24.41 25.42
C ILE A 416 12.43 -25.42 26.51
N LEU A 417 13.40 -26.05 27.19
CA LEU A 417 13.11 -27.00 28.26
C LEU A 417 12.35 -26.35 29.43
N ARG A 418 12.69 -25.11 29.77
CA ARG A 418 11.97 -24.38 30.83
C ARG A 418 10.58 -23.94 30.40
N ILE A 419 10.39 -23.51 29.15
CA ILE A 419 9.04 -23.25 28.61
C ILE A 419 8.17 -24.50 28.73
N ILE A 420 8.68 -25.68 28.34
CA ILE A 420 7.98 -26.96 28.47
C ILE A 420 7.58 -27.20 29.94
N LYS A 421 8.50 -27.00 30.89
CA LYS A 421 8.24 -27.15 32.33
C LYS A 421 7.12 -26.23 32.82
N VAL A 422 7.16 -24.94 32.46
CA VAL A 422 6.15 -23.96 32.85
C VAL A 422 4.78 -24.36 32.29
N CYS A 423 4.71 -24.75 31.02
CA CYS A 423 3.45 -25.20 30.41
C CYS A 423 2.91 -26.50 31.05
N MET A 424 3.78 -27.46 31.38
CA MET A 424 3.39 -28.70 32.09
C MET A 424 2.84 -28.43 33.49
N ASN A 425 3.40 -27.47 34.22
CA ASN A 425 2.92 -27.11 35.56
C ASN A 425 1.56 -26.39 35.48
N ASN A 426 1.38 -25.46 34.55
CA ASN A 426 0.12 -24.74 34.37
C ASN A 426 -1.05 -25.65 33.95
N LYS A 427 -0.78 -26.78 33.28
CA LYS A 427 -1.82 -27.79 33.00
C LYS A 427 -2.45 -28.37 34.27
N LYS A 428 -1.63 -28.59 35.31
CA LYS A 428 -2.09 -29.22 36.55
C LYS A 428 -3.02 -28.31 37.35
N ASP A 429 -2.83 -27.00 37.24
CA ASP A 429 -3.55 -26.02 38.06
C ASP A 429 -4.79 -25.40 37.37
N LYS A 430 -4.85 -25.36 36.03
CA LYS A 430 -5.89 -24.57 35.32
C LYS A 430 -6.58 -25.22 34.11
N GLY A 431 -6.20 -26.43 33.68
CA GLY A 431 -6.87 -27.13 32.57
C GLY A 431 -7.04 -26.33 31.26
N SER A 432 -6.22 -25.29 31.03
CA SER A 432 -6.45 -24.36 29.92
C SER A 432 -5.91 -24.92 28.60
N SER A 433 -6.78 -24.96 27.58
CA SER A 433 -6.45 -25.35 26.19
C SER A 433 -5.29 -24.53 25.60
N LEU A 434 -5.12 -23.30 26.09
CA LEU A 434 -4.07 -22.38 25.67
C LEU A 434 -2.66 -22.88 26.05
N SER A 435 -2.49 -23.38 27.29
CA SER A 435 -1.20 -23.93 27.76
C SER A 435 -0.76 -25.19 26.99
N LEU A 436 -1.73 -25.97 26.50
CA LEU A 436 -1.51 -27.15 25.66
C LEU A 436 -0.87 -26.79 24.32
N ILE A 437 -1.35 -25.72 23.66
CA ILE A 437 -0.85 -25.30 22.34
C ILE A 437 0.61 -24.84 22.42
N LEU A 438 0.97 -24.07 23.46
CA LEU A 438 2.36 -23.65 23.66
C LEU A 438 3.27 -24.83 23.96
N LEU A 439 2.79 -25.79 24.77
CA LEU A 439 3.55 -27.01 25.06
C LEU A 439 3.81 -27.82 23.79
N GLU A 440 2.79 -28.03 22.95
CA GLU A 440 2.90 -28.78 21.71
C GLU A 440 3.98 -28.19 20.80
N ARG A 441 3.96 -26.86 20.61
CA ARG A 441 4.97 -26.16 19.81
C ARG A 441 6.37 -26.25 20.42
N ALA A 442 6.49 -26.08 21.74
CA ALA A 442 7.78 -26.19 22.43
C ALA A 442 8.37 -27.61 22.35
N MET A 443 7.52 -28.64 22.49
CA MET A 443 7.92 -30.04 22.30
C MET A 443 8.32 -30.31 20.84
N TYR A 444 7.63 -29.72 19.87
CA TYR A 444 8.01 -29.85 18.47
C TYR A 444 9.37 -29.20 18.18
N ILE A 445 9.61 -27.98 18.68
CA ILE A 445 10.93 -27.33 18.61
C ILE A 445 12.01 -28.23 19.22
N LEU A 446 11.76 -28.80 20.40
CA LEU A 446 12.69 -29.71 21.06
C LEU A 446 13.03 -30.91 20.15
N SER A 447 12.02 -31.49 19.50
CA SER A 447 12.22 -32.62 18.59
C SER A 447 13.07 -32.26 17.35
N LEU A 448 12.99 -31.01 16.87
CA LEU A 448 13.78 -30.52 15.75
C LEU A 448 15.22 -30.17 16.16
N LEU A 449 15.40 -29.53 17.32
CA LEU A 449 16.70 -29.00 17.75
C LEU A 449 17.56 -30.01 18.51
N ALA A 450 16.98 -30.90 19.31
CA ALA A 450 17.77 -31.83 20.13
C ALA A 450 18.74 -32.71 19.32
N PRO A 451 18.37 -33.26 18.15
CA PRO A 451 19.30 -34.00 17.28
C PRO A 451 20.37 -33.12 16.62
N ARG A 452 20.12 -31.81 16.49
CA ARG A 452 21.03 -30.87 15.81
C ARG A 452 21.98 -30.16 16.78
N ILE A 453 21.60 -30.07 18.05
CA ILE A 453 22.34 -29.41 19.14
C ILE A 453 22.52 -30.35 20.33
N GLU A 454 23.00 -31.57 20.05
CA GLU A 454 23.09 -32.66 21.04
C GLU A 454 23.95 -32.28 22.26
N LYS A 455 25.07 -31.60 22.04
CA LYS A 455 26.01 -31.22 23.11
C LYS A 455 25.34 -30.30 24.13
N GLU A 456 24.53 -29.35 23.67
CA GLU A 456 23.79 -28.45 24.54
C GLU A 456 22.68 -29.20 25.29
N PHE A 457 21.92 -30.04 24.58
CA PHE A 457 20.86 -30.87 25.17
C PHE A 457 21.36 -31.81 26.27
N VAL A 458 22.47 -32.52 26.02
CA VAL A 458 23.09 -33.43 27.00
C VAL A 458 23.65 -32.66 28.20
N LYS A 459 24.24 -31.49 27.98
CA LYS A 459 24.71 -30.61 29.08
C LYS A 459 23.57 -30.12 29.97
N CYS A 460 22.39 -29.87 29.39
CA CYS A 460 21.17 -29.55 30.13
C CYS A 460 20.57 -30.78 30.86
N LYS A 461 21.24 -31.94 30.78
CA LYS A 461 20.87 -33.24 31.37
C LYS A 461 19.47 -33.73 30.95
N GLY A 462 18.90 -33.19 29.87
CA GLY A 462 17.49 -33.39 29.52
C GLY A 462 16.50 -33.04 30.64
N THR A 463 16.96 -32.39 31.72
CA THR A 463 16.18 -32.26 32.94
C THR A 463 15.40 -30.97 32.93
N LEU A 464 14.09 -31.13 33.07
CA LEU A 464 13.12 -30.14 33.54
C LEU A 464 13.39 -29.68 35.01
N THR A 465 14.64 -29.70 35.49
CA THR A 465 15.00 -29.37 36.89
C THR A 465 14.79 -27.91 37.23
#